data_AF-A0A0R3ME85-F1
#
_entry.id   AF-A0A0R3ME85-F1
#
_cell.length_a   1.000
_cell.length_b   1.000
_cell.length_c   1.000
_cell.angle_alpha   90.00
_cell.angle_beta   90.00
_cell.angle_gamma   90.00
#
_symmetry.space_group_name_H-M   'P 1'
#
loop_
_entity.id
_entity.type
_entity.pdbx_description
1 polymer ?
#
loop_
_entity_poly.entity_id
_entity_poly.type
_entity_poly.pdbx_seq_one_letter_code
_entity_poly.pdbx_strand_id
1 'polypeptide(L)'
;MKLLSVVFLVGLSGTALAQQEAVEVGKAMAEQLKPYRECLKAEVAKAASKEQAQLIVQEACADLRLGIRSKLIATVHQILNPVPPSFNPDAAADGALKMTQVGAYYDYTGEVRAFHQRLKNQADERKQTRP
;
A
#
# COMPACT_ATOMS: atom_id res chain seq x y z
N MET A 1 -16.52 -9.93 45.64
CA MET A 1 -16.17 -10.22 44.22
C MET A 1 -16.74 -9.12 43.33
N LYS A 2 -15.92 -8.21 42.80
CA LYS A 2 -16.27 -7.26 41.70
C LYS A 2 -15.04 -6.42 41.34
N LEU A 3 -14.11 -6.98 40.57
CA LEU A 3 -12.95 -6.28 40.00
C LEU A 3 -12.52 -7.00 38.71
N LEU A 4 -13.38 -7.00 37.68
CA LEU A 4 -13.04 -7.60 36.37
C LEU A 4 -13.48 -6.79 35.15
N SER A 5 -14.06 -5.59 35.32
CA SER A 5 -14.64 -4.84 34.19
C SER A 5 -13.75 -3.75 33.60
N VAL A 6 -12.59 -3.42 34.21
CA VAL A 6 -11.74 -2.30 33.75
C VAL A 6 -10.72 -2.74 32.69
N VAL A 7 -10.32 -4.01 32.68
CA VAL A 7 -9.27 -4.50 31.75
C VAL A 7 -9.75 -4.56 30.29
N PHE A 8 -11.04 -4.78 30.06
CA PHE A 8 -11.59 -4.89 28.69
C PHE A 8 -11.76 -3.55 27.97
N LEU A 9 -11.96 -2.44 28.70
CA LEU A 9 -12.14 -1.11 28.10
C LEU A 9 -10.81 -0.47 27.65
N VAL A 10 -9.69 -0.81 28.30
CA VAL A 10 -8.35 -0.31 27.93
C VAL A 10 -7.79 -1.04 26.70
N GLY A 11 -8.19 -2.30 26.47
CA GLY A 11 -7.76 -3.08 25.29
C GLY A 11 -8.39 -2.60 23.97
N LEU A 12 -9.58 -1.99 24.01
CA LEU A 12 -10.27 -1.50 22.82
C LEU A 12 -9.80 -0.10 22.36
N SER A 13 -9.27 0.72 23.26
CA SER A 13 -8.75 2.05 22.93
C SER A 13 -7.33 1.99 22.34
N GLY A 14 -6.49 1.06 22.80
CA GLY A 14 -5.13 0.87 22.26
C GLY A 14 -5.10 0.37 20.81
N THR A 15 -6.09 -0.42 20.39
CA THR A 15 -6.19 -0.91 19.00
C THR A 15 -6.63 0.18 18.02
N ALA A 16 -7.50 1.10 18.44
CA ALA A 16 -7.94 2.22 17.61
C ALA A 16 -6.80 3.21 17.34
N LEU A 17 -5.98 3.51 18.35
CA LEU A 17 -4.80 4.36 18.20
C LEU A 17 -3.77 3.73 17.25
N ALA A 18 -3.43 2.45 17.46
CA ALA A 18 -2.49 1.74 16.58
C ALA A 18 -2.98 1.65 15.13
N GLN A 19 -4.29 1.49 14.91
CA GLN A 19 -4.89 1.53 13.57
C GLN A 19 -4.82 2.92 12.95
N GLN A 20 -5.05 3.97 13.73
CA GLN A 20 -4.96 5.35 13.26
C GLN A 20 -3.52 5.71 12.86
N GLU A 21 -2.54 5.35 13.68
CA GLU A 21 -1.11 5.54 13.38
C GLU A 21 -0.70 4.76 12.13
N ALA A 22 -1.15 3.50 11.97
CA ALA A 22 -0.87 2.72 10.77
C ALA A 22 -1.45 3.38 9.49
N VAL A 23 -2.66 3.95 9.58
CA VAL A 23 -3.27 4.70 8.47
C VAL A 23 -2.50 5.98 8.18
N GLU A 24 -2.03 6.69 9.21
CA GLU A 24 -1.23 7.90 9.06
C GLU A 24 0.12 7.63 8.40
N VAL A 25 0.82 6.60 8.87
CA VAL A 25 2.05 6.09 8.23
C VAL A 25 1.79 5.74 6.77
N GLY A 26 0.73 4.98 6.49
CA GLY A 26 0.37 4.59 5.12
C GLY A 26 0.11 5.79 4.20
N LYS A 27 -0.62 6.81 4.69
CA LYS A 27 -0.86 8.05 3.95
C LYS A 27 0.43 8.82 3.69
N ALA A 28 1.26 9.00 4.70
CA ALA A 28 2.51 9.73 4.57
C ALA A 28 3.48 9.01 3.61
N MET A 29 3.56 7.68 3.69
CA MET A 29 4.35 6.87 2.74
C MET A 29 3.82 6.99 1.30
N ALA A 30 2.50 7.00 1.12
CA ALA A 30 1.89 7.17 -0.21
C ALA A 30 2.25 8.53 -0.83
N GLU A 31 2.35 9.59 -0.04
CA GLU A 31 2.81 10.90 -0.50
C GLU A 31 4.28 10.86 -0.97
N GLN A 32 5.16 10.18 -0.23
CA GLN A 32 6.56 10.00 -0.63
C GLN A 32 6.71 9.17 -1.92
N LEU A 33 5.76 8.27 -2.20
CA LEU A 33 5.77 7.38 -3.37
C LEU A 33 5.28 8.04 -4.66
N LYS A 34 4.59 9.18 -4.60
CA LYS A 34 4.08 9.91 -5.78
C LYS A 34 5.10 10.05 -6.92
N PRO A 35 6.32 10.58 -6.70
CA PRO A 35 7.31 10.73 -7.77
C PRO A 35 7.70 9.38 -8.39
N TYR A 36 7.84 8.32 -7.58
CA TYR A 36 8.15 6.98 -8.11
C TYR A 36 7.03 6.43 -8.97
N ARG A 37 5.78 6.59 -8.53
CA ARG A 37 4.61 6.16 -9.27
C ARG A 37 4.51 6.86 -10.62
N GLU A 38 4.70 8.18 -10.66
CA GLU A 38 4.66 8.93 -11.92
C GLU A 38 5.80 8.52 -12.87
N CYS A 39 7.01 8.31 -12.33
CA CYS A 39 8.13 7.80 -13.12
C CYS A 39 7.82 6.43 -13.73
N LEU A 40 7.37 5.47 -12.91
CA LEU A 40 7.01 4.13 -13.39
C LEU A 40 5.88 4.18 -14.43
N LYS A 41 4.85 5.01 -14.22
CA LYS A 41 3.76 5.16 -15.18
C LYS A 41 4.26 5.67 -16.54
N ALA A 42 5.16 6.66 -16.53
CA ALA A 42 5.74 7.20 -17.76
C ALA A 42 6.63 6.17 -18.48
N GLU A 43 7.41 5.38 -17.75
CA GLU A 43 8.28 4.36 -18.33
C GLU A 43 7.48 3.17 -18.86
N VAL A 44 6.52 2.66 -18.08
CA VAL A 44 5.68 1.52 -18.48
C VAL A 44 4.81 1.85 -19.69
N ALA A 45 4.39 3.11 -19.85
CA ALA A 45 3.65 3.54 -21.05
C ALA A 45 4.44 3.37 -22.36
N LYS A 46 5.77 3.23 -22.29
CA LYS A 46 6.65 2.95 -23.45
C LYS A 46 6.75 1.46 -23.77
N ALA A 47 6.19 0.58 -22.94
CA ALA A 47 6.26 -0.86 -23.15
C ALA A 47 5.41 -1.30 -24.35
N ALA A 48 5.99 -2.08 -25.25
CA ALA A 48 5.31 -2.70 -26.38
C ALA A 48 4.62 -4.04 -26.02
N SER A 49 4.95 -4.62 -24.86
CA SER A 49 4.35 -5.87 -24.38
C SER A 49 4.27 -5.93 -22.85
N LYS A 50 3.52 -6.90 -22.32
CA LYS A 50 3.41 -7.15 -20.88
C LYS A 50 4.76 -7.57 -20.29
N GLU A 51 5.52 -8.40 -20.99
CA GLU A 51 6.84 -8.87 -20.57
C GLU A 51 7.81 -7.68 -20.48
N GLN A 52 7.77 -6.77 -21.45
CA GLN A 52 8.58 -5.55 -21.41
C GLN A 52 8.16 -4.61 -20.27
N ALA A 53 6.85 -4.45 -20.03
CA ALA A 53 6.34 -3.68 -18.90
C ALA A 53 6.83 -4.28 -17.56
N GLN A 54 6.88 -5.61 -17.45
CA GLN A 54 7.36 -6.31 -16.26
C GLN A 54 8.86 -6.09 -15.99
N LEU A 55 9.68 -5.99 -17.04
CA LEU A 55 11.09 -5.60 -16.91
C LEU A 55 11.22 -4.14 -16.49
N ILE A 56 10.47 -3.25 -17.15
CA ILE A 56 10.49 -1.81 -16.85
C ILE A 56 10.13 -1.55 -15.39
N VAL A 57 9.07 -2.14 -14.83
CA VAL A 57 8.72 -1.89 -13.41
C VAL A 57 9.78 -2.38 -12.43
N GLN A 58 10.65 -3.31 -12.81
CA GLN A 58 11.72 -3.84 -11.93
C GLN A 58 12.97 -2.97 -11.94
N GLU A 59 13.33 -2.45 -13.12
CA GLU A 59 14.62 -1.81 -13.37
C GLU A 59 14.54 -0.28 -13.49
N ALA A 60 13.42 0.24 -14.00
CA ALA A 60 13.28 1.67 -14.22
C ALA A 60 13.21 2.45 -12.91
N CYS A 61 13.61 3.72 -12.97
CA CYS A 61 13.55 4.65 -11.85
C CYS A 61 14.34 4.15 -10.60
N ALA A 62 15.39 3.35 -10.78
CA ALA A 62 16.15 2.73 -9.69
C ALA A 62 16.75 3.76 -8.71
N ASP A 63 17.32 4.86 -9.22
CA ASP A 63 17.88 5.92 -8.37
C ASP A 63 16.79 6.60 -7.53
N LEU A 64 15.63 6.84 -8.14
CA LEU A 64 14.47 7.41 -7.46
C LEU A 64 13.93 6.45 -6.39
N ARG A 65 13.91 5.14 -6.68
CA ARG A 65 13.56 4.09 -5.73
C ARG A 65 14.48 4.12 -4.50
N LEU A 66 15.79 4.20 -4.71
CA LEU A 66 16.77 4.29 -3.61
C LEU A 66 16.56 5.54 -2.76
N GLY A 67 16.35 6.70 -3.41
CA GLY A 67 16.08 7.96 -2.71
C GLY A 67 14.76 7.99 -1.96
N ILE A 68 13.74 7.25 -2.41
CA ILE A 68 12.45 7.18 -1.72
C ILE A 68 12.47 6.16 -0.60
N ARG A 69 13.19 5.04 -0.73
CA ARG A 69 13.33 4.03 0.32
C ARG A 69 13.77 4.66 1.65
N SER A 70 14.78 5.52 1.63
CA SER A 70 15.25 6.22 2.84
C SER A 70 14.19 7.16 3.43
N LYS A 71 13.44 7.88 2.58
CA LYS A 71 12.33 8.75 3.02
C LYS A 71 11.17 7.98 3.64
N LEU A 72 10.87 6.79 3.13
CA LEU A 72 9.83 5.92 3.69
C LEU A 72 10.21 5.44 5.09
N ILE A 73 11.44 5.00 5.29
CA ILE A 73 11.95 4.60 6.60
C ILE A 73 11.92 5.79 7.57
N ALA A 74 12.39 6.96 7.14
CA ALA A 74 12.35 8.17 7.96
C ALA A 74 10.92 8.57 8.35
N THR A 75 9.95 8.42 7.44
CA THR A 75 8.53 8.68 7.68
C THR A 75 7.97 7.78 8.78
N VAL A 76 8.31 6.48 8.75
CA VAL A 76 7.92 5.54 9.82
C VAL A 76 8.47 6.00 11.16
N HIS A 77 9.76 6.32 11.23
CA HIS A 77 10.39 6.78 12.48
C HIS A 77 9.85 8.13 12.98
N GLN A 78 9.39 8.99 12.08
CA GLN A 78 8.81 10.29 12.44
C GLN A 78 7.43 10.14 13.09
N ILE A 79 6.60 9.22 12.57
CA ILE A 79 5.23 9.03 13.04
C ILE A 79 5.20 8.05 14.21
N LEU A 80 5.88 6.91 14.09
CA LEU A 80 6.01 5.90 15.12
C LEU A 80 7.28 6.16 15.93
N ASN A 81 7.19 7.01 16.95
CA ASN A 81 8.32 7.28 17.85
C ASN A 81 7.92 7.09 19.33
N PRO A 82 8.41 6.03 20.01
CA PRO A 82 9.31 4.99 19.49
C PRO A 82 8.59 4.02 18.53
N VAL A 83 9.35 3.44 17.59
CA VAL A 83 8.80 2.39 16.69
C VAL A 83 8.45 1.15 17.53
N PRO A 84 7.23 0.59 17.39
CA PRO A 84 6.86 -0.64 18.09
C PRO A 84 7.82 -1.79 17.75
N PRO A 85 8.24 -2.64 18.73
CA PRO A 85 9.17 -3.74 18.48
C PRO A 85 8.68 -4.76 17.45
N SER A 86 7.37 -4.87 17.25
CA SER A 86 6.74 -5.73 16.25
C SER A 86 6.72 -5.15 14.84
N PHE A 87 7.09 -3.87 14.67
CA PHE A 87 7.07 -3.18 13.39
C PHE A 87 8.47 -3.10 12.79
N ASN A 88 8.61 -3.49 11.51
CA ASN A 88 9.88 -3.41 10.79
C ASN A 88 9.79 -2.31 9.69
N PRO A 89 10.46 -1.15 9.89
CA PRO A 89 10.44 -0.04 8.94
C PRO A 89 10.99 -0.39 7.56
N ASP A 90 12.06 -1.19 7.49
CA ASP A 90 12.66 -1.61 6.22
C ASP A 90 11.68 -2.46 5.41
N ALA A 91 11.06 -3.46 6.06
CA ALA A 91 10.08 -4.32 5.40
C ALA A 91 8.85 -3.53 4.91
N ALA A 92 8.41 -2.54 5.69
CA ALA A 92 7.33 -1.65 5.28
C ALA A 92 7.72 -0.81 4.05
N ALA A 93 8.92 -0.22 4.04
CA ALA A 93 9.42 0.56 2.91
C ALA A 93 9.57 -0.30 1.64
N ASP A 94 10.19 -1.48 1.76
CA ASP A 94 10.37 -2.41 0.64
C ASP A 94 9.04 -2.94 0.12
N GLY A 95 8.11 -3.26 1.02
CA GLY A 95 6.74 -3.64 0.67
C GLY A 95 6.00 -2.54 -0.10
N ALA A 96 6.09 -1.30 0.36
CA ALA A 96 5.41 -0.17 -0.29
C ALA A 96 5.98 0.12 -1.69
N LEU A 97 7.30 0.04 -1.85
CA LEU A 97 7.96 0.15 -3.17
C LEU A 97 7.52 -0.98 -4.10
N LYS A 98 7.50 -2.24 -3.61
CA LYS A 98 7.08 -3.39 -4.40
C LYS A 98 5.61 -3.28 -4.83
N MET A 99 4.72 -2.88 -3.92
CA MET A 99 3.31 -2.66 -4.23
C MET A 99 3.11 -1.55 -5.26
N THR A 100 3.97 -0.53 -5.27
CA THR A 100 3.94 0.53 -6.29
C THR A 100 4.33 0.00 -7.67
N GLN A 101 5.35 -0.86 -7.75
CA GLN A 101 5.74 -1.53 -9.01
C GLN A 101 4.61 -2.42 -9.54
N VAL A 102 4.02 -3.23 -8.64
CA VAL A 102 2.89 -4.11 -8.96
C VAL A 102 1.71 -3.28 -9.47
N GLY A 103 1.36 -2.20 -8.77
CA GLY A 103 0.29 -1.29 -9.18
C GLY A 103 0.52 -0.71 -10.58
N ALA A 104 1.74 -0.22 -10.87
CA ALA A 104 2.07 0.33 -12.18
C ALA A 104 1.93 -0.70 -13.32
N TYR A 105 2.35 -1.95 -13.09
CA TYR A 105 2.19 -3.04 -14.06
C TYR A 105 0.70 -3.35 -14.31
N TYR A 106 -0.08 -3.50 -13.26
CA TYR A 106 -1.50 -3.85 -13.38
C TYR A 106 -2.37 -2.72 -13.94
N ASP A 107 -1.97 -1.46 -13.71
CA ASP A 107 -2.58 -0.29 -14.36
C ASP A 107 -2.33 -0.32 -15.87
N TYR A 108 -1.13 -0.71 -16.31
CA TYR A 108 -0.80 -0.87 -17.73
C TYR A 108 -1.56 -2.03 -18.38
N THR A 109 -1.62 -3.20 -17.76
CA THR A 109 -2.31 -4.36 -18.34
C THR A 109 -3.83 -4.18 -18.37
N GLY A 110 -4.38 -3.19 -17.66
CA GLY A 110 -5.82 -2.97 -17.53
C GLY A 110 -6.54 -4.04 -16.69
N GLU A 111 -5.79 -4.99 -16.12
CA GLU A 111 -6.35 -6.13 -15.38
C GLU A 111 -7.05 -5.70 -14.09
N VAL A 112 -6.61 -4.61 -13.45
CA VAL A 112 -7.30 -4.03 -12.29
C VAL A 112 -8.69 -3.51 -12.66
N ARG A 113 -8.83 -2.84 -13.82
CA ARG A 113 -10.12 -2.36 -14.30
C ARG A 113 -11.04 -3.55 -14.63
N ALA A 114 -10.51 -4.56 -15.32
CA ALA A 114 -11.24 -5.78 -15.63
C ALA A 114 -11.70 -6.53 -14.36
N PHE A 115 -10.86 -6.58 -13.33
CA PHE A 115 -11.21 -7.19 -12.04
C PHE A 115 -12.32 -6.44 -11.31
N HIS A 116 -12.25 -5.09 -11.22
CA HIS A 116 -13.31 -4.29 -10.62
C HIS A 116 -14.64 -4.44 -11.36
N GLN A 117 -14.60 -4.55 -12.69
CA GLN A 117 -15.80 -4.74 -13.48
C GLN A 117 -16.43 -6.12 -13.25
N ARG A 118 -15.62 -7.18 -13.10
CA ARG A 118 -16.11 -8.51 -12.69
C ARG A 118 -16.76 -8.50 -11.30
N LEU A 119 -16.14 -7.84 -10.33
CA LEU A 119 -16.71 -7.71 -8.98
C LEU A 119 -18.05 -6.97 -8.99
N LYS A 120 -18.15 -5.90 -9.79
CA LYS A 120 -19.40 -5.16 -9.95
C LYS A 120 -20.50 -6.04 -10.55
N ASN A 121 -20.20 -6.75 -11.63
CA ASN A 121 -21.14 -7.66 -12.27
C ASN A 121 -21.63 -8.75 -11.30
N GLN A 122 -20.72 -9.36 -10.52
CA GLN A 122 -21.10 -10.33 -9.47
C GLN A 122 -21.96 -9.72 -8.36
N ALA A 123 -21.69 -8.48 -7.97
CA ALA A 123 -22.50 -7.79 -6.96
C ALA A 123 -23.91 -7.45 -7.49
N ASP A 124 -24.03 -7.09 -8.76
CA ASP A 124 -25.30 -6.79 -9.42
C ASP A 124 -26.11 -8.08 -9.66
N GLU A 125 -25.48 -9.19 -10.06
CA GLU A 125 -26.10 -10.51 -10.15
C GLU A 125 -26.66 -10.96 -8.80
N ARG A 126 -25.88 -10.80 -7.71
CA ARG A 126 -26.34 -11.13 -6.34
C ARG A 126 -27.52 -10.28 -5.86
N LYS A 127 -27.67 -9.05 -6.37
CA LYS A 127 -28.82 -8.19 -6.07
C LYS A 127 -30.06 -8.62 -6.84
N GLN A 128 -29.91 -9.14 -8.06
CA GLN A 128 -31.04 -9.63 -8.87
C GLN A 128 -31.58 -10.99 -8.41
N THR A 129 -30.75 -11.84 -7.80
CA THR A 129 -31.17 -13.15 -7.28
C THR A 129 -31.66 -13.14 -5.84
N ARG A 130 -31.84 -11.96 -5.22
CA ARG A 130 -32.35 -11.83 -3.85
C ARG A 130 -33.89 -11.72 -3.91
N PRO A 131 -34.66 -12.70 -3.40
CA PRO A 131 -36.12 -12.64 -3.38
C PRO A 131 -36.65 -11.49 -2.51
#